data_AF-A0A844YLD7-F1
#
_entry.id   AF-A0A844YLD7-F1
#
_cell.length_a   1.000
_cell.length_b   1.000
_cell.length_c   1.000
_cell.angle_alpha   90.00
_cell.angle_beta   90.00
_cell.angle_gamma   90.00
#
_symmetry.space_group_name_H-M   'P 1'
#
loop_
_entity.id
_entity.type
_entity.pdbx_description
1 polymer ?
#
loop_
_entity_poly.entity_id
_entity_poly.type
_entity_poly.pdbx_seq_one_letter_code
_entity_poly.pdbx_strand_id
1 'polypeptide(L)'
;MALKIASRSRRAAKCLERFPGKKRKGETMVSKKKCVSLFAAGCTVLSISAPAFADGTAPCNSGSGTASTECGVDAVASGEYALAVGAEAEALGENTMAIGTQSDATGLGSQAIGYQAVSSGNYTLAAGYQSISSGQNSTAVGPFSQATGMGASAFGNGAVATQQGTVALGVLATANAIGGVSVGALATASGIGSIAIGNRASATHAGSVAIGVGAATTAASQVSLGGAGSSVRVGDIAASTAAQTGTIGVATVDENGTLGQNLTLLPAVSALQASFATQDGRMSQLEAASLSLASSVDQLATQQSIDRRDTRQGIAAAVAMGQAPLPSAPGRTSYVVNGATFRGEQAVGASIMHRLDTAEPFAIGLGVSFAGNKNNAFKVGVAGEF
;
A
#
# COMPACT_ATOMS: atom_id res chain seq x y z
N MET A 1 -38.52 3.97 -23.36
CA MET A 1 -38.84 5.29 -23.95
C MET A 1 -37.97 5.44 -25.19
N ALA A 2 -38.61 5.71 -26.33
CA ALA A 2 -38.11 5.34 -27.66
C ALA A 2 -37.00 6.23 -28.24
N LEU A 3 -36.13 5.56 -28.98
CA LEU A 3 -35.26 6.01 -30.08
C LEU A 3 -35.86 7.15 -30.93
N LYS A 4 -35.06 8.19 -31.25
CA LYS A 4 -34.92 8.69 -32.64
C LYS A 4 -33.77 9.68 -32.81
N ILE A 5 -32.77 9.20 -33.54
CA ILE A 5 -31.74 9.95 -34.26
C ILE A 5 -32.40 10.60 -35.48
N ALA A 6 -32.15 11.90 -35.74
CA ALA A 6 -32.36 12.50 -37.05
C ALA A 6 -31.47 13.75 -37.25
N SER A 7 -30.40 13.53 -38.01
CA SER A 7 -29.58 14.49 -38.73
C SER A 7 -30.36 15.42 -39.65
N ARG A 8 -29.89 16.65 -39.88
CA ARG A 8 -29.99 17.32 -41.20
C ARG A 8 -28.97 18.46 -41.37
N SER A 9 -27.87 18.11 -42.04
CA SER A 9 -27.09 19.01 -42.88
C SER A 9 -27.54 18.82 -44.35
N ARG A 10 -27.48 19.90 -45.15
CA ARG A 10 -27.31 20.00 -46.63
C ARG A 10 -27.95 21.33 -47.08
N ARG A 11 -27.13 22.34 -47.37
CA ARG A 11 -26.58 22.68 -48.71
C ARG A 11 -27.63 22.84 -49.80
N ALA A 12 -27.87 24.12 -50.13
CA ALA A 12 -27.87 24.72 -51.47
C ALA A 12 -27.93 23.77 -52.68
N ALA A 13 -29.01 23.91 -53.46
CA ALA A 13 -29.00 24.06 -54.92
C ALA A 13 -30.44 24.03 -55.45
N LYS A 14 -30.93 25.15 -55.99
CA LYS A 14 -31.84 25.16 -57.14
C LYS A 14 -31.91 26.55 -57.77
N CYS A 15 -31.16 26.67 -58.85
CA CYS A 15 -31.29 27.69 -59.89
C CYS A 15 -32.42 27.26 -60.83
N LEU A 16 -33.40 28.13 -61.12
CA LEU A 16 -34.07 28.31 -62.42
C LEU A 16 -35.39 29.12 -62.30
N GLU A 17 -35.48 30.10 -63.21
CA GLU A 17 -36.68 30.71 -63.82
C GLU A 17 -37.58 31.66 -63.01
N ARG A 18 -37.53 32.97 -63.36
CA ARG A 18 -38.58 33.66 -64.15
C ARG A 18 -38.36 35.18 -64.19
N PHE A 19 -38.14 35.73 -65.39
CA PHE A 19 -38.53 37.09 -65.77
C PHE A 19 -39.76 36.99 -66.67
N PRO A 20 -40.74 37.91 -66.57
CA PRO A 20 -40.99 38.76 -67.73
C PRO A 20 -41.44 40.19 -67.39
N GLY A 21 -41.21 41.14 -68.32
CA GLY A 21 -41.87 42.46 -68.25
C GLY A 21 -41.22 43.59 -69.05
N LYS A 22 -41.10 43.46 -70.38
CA LYS A 22 -40.79 44.57 -71.30
C LYS A 22 -42.01 45.50 -71.44
N LYS A 23 -41.79 46.83 -71.46
CA LYS A 23 -42.19 47.81 -72.52
C LYS A 23 -42.26 49.25 -71.99
N ARG A 24 -41.45 50.16 -72.54
CA ARG A 24 -41.92 51.47 -73.04
C ARG A 24 -41.13 51.88 -74.29
N LYS A 25 -41.91 52.25 -75.31
CA LYS A 25 -41.53 52.78 -76.64
C LYS A 25 -41.31 54.31 -76.54
N GLY A 26 -40.55 54.88 -77.47
CA GLY A 26 -40.58 56.31 -77.78
C GLY A 26 -39.38 56.81 -78.57
N GLU A 27 -39.36 56.56 -79.88
CA GLU A 27 -38.51 57.26 -80.85
C GLU A 27 -39.10 58.65 -81.16
N THR A 28 -38.27 59.67 -81.47
CA THR A 28 -38.29 60.43 -82.75
C THR A 28 -37.24 61.56 -82.78
N MET A 29 -36.17 61.31 -83.55
CA MET A 29 -35.59 62.06 -84.68
C MET A 29 -35.71 63.60 -84.86
N VAL A 30 -34.58 64.19 -85.32
CA VAL A 30 -34.36 65.25 -86.36
C VAL A 30 -33.71 66.57 -85.88
N SER A 31 -32.47 66.86 -86.32
CA SER A 31 -32.19 67.84 -87.39
C SER A 31 -30.68 68.06 -87.65
N LYS A 32 -30.32 68.09 -88.94
CA LYS A 32 -28.98 68.26 -89.53
C LYS A 32 -28.52 69.72 -89.49
N LYS A 33 -27.20 69.97 -89.35
CA LYS A 33 -26.49 71.08 -90.05
C LYS A 33 -24.96 70.87 -90.11
N LYS A 34 -24.49 70.63 -91.34
CA LYS A 34 -23.23 70.99 -92.03
C LYS A 34 -21.84 70.84 -91.36
N CYS A 35 -21.02 70.02 -92.04
CA CYS A 35 -19.56 70.06 -92.21
C CYS A 35 -18.85 71.40 -91.94
N VAL A 36 -17.71 71.37 -91.22
CA VAL A 36 -16.38 71.89 -91.64
C VAL A 36 -15.30 71.16 -90.81
N SER A 37 -14.25 70.69 -91.49
CA SER A 37 -13.01 70.10 -90.99
C SER A 37 -12.13 71.07 -90.17
N LEU A 38 -11.49 70.64 -89.08
CA LEU A 38 -10.06 70.87 -88.79
C LEU A 38 -9.60 70.42 -87.38
N PHE A 39 -8.38 69.89 -87.34
CA PHE A 39 -7.41 69.80 -86.25
C PHE A 39 -7.55 68.79 -85.10
N ALA A 40 -6.50 67.97 -85.03
CA ALA A 40 -6.09 67.12 -83.93
C ALA A 40 -5.92 67.91 -82.61
N ALA A 41 -6.45 67.36 -81.52
CA ALA A 41 -6.06 67.70 -80.16
C ALA A 41 -6.14 66.44 -79.30
N GLY A 42 -5.07 66.18 -78.55
CA GLY A 42 -4.81 64.93 -77.84
C GLY A 42 -5.96 64.47 -76.96
N CYS A 43 -6.41 63.24 -77.19
CA CYS A 43 -7.24 62.51 -76.25
C CYS A 43 -6.30 61.92 -75.19
N THR A 44 -5.92 62.72 -74.20
CA THR A 44 -5.45 62.21 -72.92
C THR A 44 -6.57 61.35 -72.37
N VAL A 45 -6.43 60.04 -72.47
CA VAL A 45 -7.26 59.09 -71.73
C VAL A 45 -6.94 59.36 -70.27
N LEU A 46 -7.71 60.24 -69.63
CA LEU A 46 -7.87 60.24 -68.18
C LEU A 46 -8.45 58.85 -67.88
N SER A 47 -7.58 57.91 -67.57
CA SER A 47 -7.96 56.69 -66.88
C SER A 47 -8.59 57.13 -65.58
N ILE A 48 -9.91 57.23 -65.58
CA ILE A 48 -10.72 57.36 -64.38
C ILE A 48 -10.43 56.06 -63.63
N SER A 49 -9.45 56.09 -62.73
CA SER A 49 -9.26 55.05 -61.73
C SER A 49 -10.63 54.89 -61.07
N ALA A 50 -11.25 53.73 -61.25
CA ALA A 50 -12.47 53.43 -60.53
C ALA A 50 -12.21 53.74 -59.06
N PRO A 51 -13.11 54.45 -58.35
CA PRO A 51 -12.94 54.62 -56.92
C PRO A 51 -12.79 53.22 -56.32
N ALA A 52 -11.67 52.98 -55.63
CA ALA A 52 -11.54 51.79 -54.83
C ALA A 52 -12.69 51.85 -53.82
N PHE A 53 -13.69 50.97 -53.99
CA PHE A 53 -14.73 50.79 -53.00
C PHE A 53 -14.04 50.18 -51.78
N ALA A 54 -13.74 51.00 -50.78
CA ALA A 54 -13.52 50.49 -49.44
C ALA A 54 -14.83 49.82 -49.03
N ASP A 55 -14.81 48.49 -48.92
CA ASP A 55 -15.83 47.76 -48.18
C ASP A 55 -15.85 48.30 -46.74
N GLY A 56 -17.01 48.41 -46.11
CA GLY A 56 -17.18 48.95 -44.76
C GLY A 56 -16.60 48.04 -43.66
N THR A 57 -15.97 46.94 -44.03
CA THR A 57 -15.17 46.11 -43.11
C THR A 57 -13.95 46.89 -42.65
N ALA A 58 -13.63 46.83 -41.35
CA ALA A 58 -12.42 47.45 -40.82
C ALA A 58 -11.18 46.96 -41.61
N PRO A 59 -10.37 47.88 -42.16
CA PRO A 59 -9.24 47.51 -42.98
C PRO A 59 -8.16 46.83 -42.15
N CYS A 60 -7.36 46.00 -42.82
CA CYS A 60 -6.03 45.64 -42.32
C CYS A 60 -5.04 46.74 -42.71
N ASN A 61 -4.23 47.21 -41.78
CA ASN A 61 -3.21 48.23 -42.01
C ASN A 61 -1.92 47.90 -41.25
N SER A 62 -0.86 48.65 -41.57
CA SER A 62 0.33 48.67 -40.73
C SER A 62 -0.04 49.23 -39.36
N GLY A 63 0.33 48.52 -38.30
CA GLY A 63 0.17 49.03 -36.94
C GLY A 63 1.24 50.07 -36.59
N SER A 64 1.26 50.51 -35.33
CA SER A 64 2.23 51.49 -34.85
C SER A 64 3.65 50.92 -34.61
N GLY A 65 3.77 49.59 -34.51
CA GLY A 65 5.04 48.88 -34.41
C GLY A 65 5.74 48.67 -35.76
N THR A 66 7.07 48.48 -35.73
CA THR A 66 7.84 48.14 -36.94
C THR A 66 7.37 46.80 -37.51
N ALA A 67 7.07 46.76 -38.81
CA ALA A 67 6.61 45.55 -39.50
C ALA A 67 5.40 44.85 -38.82
N SER A 68 4.54 45.62 -38.16
CA SER A 68 3.33 45.10 -37.51
C SER A 68 2.11 45.18 -38.42
N THR A 69 1.10 44.36 -38.12
CA THR A 69 -0.19 44.35 -38.85
C THR A 69 -1.33 44.40 -37.84
N GLU A 70 -2.27 45.32 -38.03
CA GLU A 70 -3.52 45.38 -37.29
C GLU A 70 -4.71 45.24 -38.25
N CYS A 71 -5.72 44.46 -37.83
CA CYS A 71 -6.89 44.14 -38.63
C CYS A 71 -8.13 44.10 -37.72
N GLY A 72 -8.92 45.17 -37.70
CA GLY A 72 -10.13 45.25 -36.88
C GLY A 72 -10.42 46.67 -36.42
N VAL A 73 -11.66 46.91 -35.95
CA VAL A 73 -12.00 48.18 -35.30
C VAL A 73 -11.23 48.27 -33.99
N ASP A 74 -10.49 49.36 -33.78
CA ASP A 74 -9.68 49.60 -32.57
C ASP A 74 -8.67 48.48 -32.26
N ALA A 75 -8.25 47.69 -33.26
CA ALA A 75 -7.12 46.78 -33.12
C ALA A 75 -5.81 47.58 -32.98
N VAL A 76 -4.91 47.14 -32.12
CA VAL A 76 -3.62 47.80 -31.85
C VAL A 76 -2.48 46.81 -32.00
N ALA A 77 -1.61 47.01 -32.98
CA ALA A 77 -0.35 46.28 -33.09
C ALA A 77 0.86 47.23 -32.92
N SER A 78 1.28 47.47 -31.67
CA SER A 78 2.37 48.39 -31.34
C SER A 78 3.74 47.74 -31.15
N GLY A 79 3.78 46.42 -30.96
CA GLY A 79 5.03 45.68 -30.89
C GLY A 79 5.71 45.54 -32.26
N GLU A 80 7.04 45.46 -32.28
CA GLU A 80 7.78 45.10 -33.49
C GLU A 80 7.44 43.66 -33.92
N TYR A 81 7.16 43.45 -35.20
CA TYR A 81 6.63 42.20 -35.78
C TYR A 81 5.31 41.71 -35.15
N ALA A 82 4.53 42.59 -34.52
CA ALA A 82 3.27 42.22 -33.89
C ALA A 82 2.12 42.01 -34.90
N LEU A 83 1.21 41.09 -34.58
CA LEU A 83 -0.03 40.84 -35.34
C LEU A 83 -1.25 40.98 -34.43
N ALA A 84 -2.15 41.93 -34.72
CA ALA A 84 -3.43 42.07 -34.04
C ALA A 84 -4.59 41.86 -35.02
N VAL A 85 -5.47 40.89 -34.78
CA VAL A 85 -6.61 40.56 -35.65
C VAL A 85 -7.87 40.37 -34.82
N GLY A 86 -8.83 41.28 -34.94
CA GLY A 86 -10.08 41.31 -34.19
C GLY A 86 -10.39 42.70 -33.67
N ALA A 87 -11.66 42.98 -33.40
CA ALA A 87 -12.03 44.26 -32.78
C ALA A 87 -11.41 44.36 -31.38
N GLU A 88 -10.75 45.47 -31.05
CA GLU A 88 -10.07 45.69 -29.77
C GLU A 88 -8.98 44.63 -29.46
N ALA A 89 -8.40 43.98 -30.48
CA ALA A 89 -7.27 43.06 -30.28
C ALA A 89 -5.98 43.87 -30.05
N GLU A 90 -5.20 43.53 -29.02
CA GLU A 90 -3.99 44.24 -28.61
C GLU A 90 -2.76 43.33 -28.69
N ALA A 91 -1.81 43.65 -29.56
CA ALA A 91 -0.51 42.98 -29.67
C ALA A 91 0.60 44.00 -29.36
N LEU A 92 0.97 44.10 -28.09
CA LEU A 92 1.80 45.18 -27.56
C LEU A 92 3.28 44.81 -27.40
N GLY A 93 3.60 43.52 -27.26
CA GLY A 93 4.98 43.03 -27.15
C GLY A 93 5.65 42.78 -28.51
N GLU A 94 6.97 42.74 -28.56
CA GLU A 94 7.72 42.32 -29.76
C GLU A 94 7.41 40.85 -30.11
N ASN A 95 7.30 40.53 -31.40
CA ASN A 95 6.99 39.20 -31.93
C ASN A 95 5.66 38.60 -31.41
N THR A 96 4.69 39.45 -31.07
CA THR A 96 3.41 39.00 -30.50
C THR A 96 2.34 38.72 -31.53
N MET A 97 1.33 37.93 -31.13
CA MET A 97 0.15 37.64 -31.93
C MET A 97 -1.10 37.67 -31.06
N ALA A 98 -2.03 38.57 -31.35
CA ALA A 98 -3.37 38.64 -30.76
C ALA A 98 -4.42 38.40 -31.84
N ILE A 99 -5.15 37.29 -31.76
CA ILE A 99 -6.21 36.91 -32.71
C ILE A 99 -7.50 36.65 -31.96
N GLY A 100 -8.49 37.51 -32.14
CA GLY A 100 -9.80 37.45 -31.50
C GLY A 100 -10.22 38.81 -30.95
N THR A 101 -11.52 39.05 -30.86
CA THR A 101 -12.04 40.28 -30.24
C THR A 101 -11.58 40.37 -28.79
N GLN A 102 -11.03 41.53 -28.40
CA GLN A 102 -10.48 41.78 -27.06
C GLN A 102 -9.37 40.79 -26.64
N SER A 103 -8.67 40.17 -27.60
CA SER A 103 -7.48 39.38 -27.28
C SER A 103 -6.29 40.29 -26.96
N ASP A 104 -5.48 39.93 -25.97
CA ASP A 104 -4.38 40.75 -25.46
C ASP A 104 -3.08 39.91 -25.40
N ALA A 105 -2.09 40.28 -26.19
CA ALA A 105 -0.75 39.73 -26.21
C ALA A 105 0.29 40.84 -25.87
N THR A 106 0.64 40.94 -24.60
CA THR A 106 1.54 41.99 -24.06
C THR A 106 2.98 41.55 -23.82
N GLY A 107 3.23 40.24 -23.61
CA GLY A 107 4.57 39.72 -23.34
C GLY A 107 5.42 39.51 -24.59
N LEU A 108 6.75 39.55 -24.47
CA LEU A 108 7.67 39.29 -25.59
C LEU A 108 7.39 37.90 -26.19
N GLY A 109 7.12 37.80 -27.49
CA GLY A 109 6.84 36.53 -28.17
C GLY A 109 5.56 35.83 -27.72
N SER A 110 4.65 36.54 -27.03
CA SER A 110 3.41 35.96 -26.54
C SER A 110 2.34 35.84 -27.63
N GLN A 111 1.49 34.83 -27.50
CA GLN A 111 0.41 34.54 -28.45
C GLN A 111 -0.91 34.42 -27.69
N ALA A 112 -1.91 35.23 -28.05
CA ALA A 112 -3.28 35.21 -27.54
C ALA A 112 -4.24 34.92 -28.69
N ILE A 113 -4.95 33.78 -28.64
CA ILE A 113 -5.81 33.30 -29.72
C ILE A 113 -7.18 32.93 -29.15
N GLY A 114 -8.17 33.79 -29.32
CA GLY A 114 -9.54 33.60 -28.86
C GLY A 114 -10.18 34.90 -28.37
N TYR A 115 -11.51 34.92 -28.26
CA TYR A 115 -12.22 36.05 -27.64
C TYR A 115 -11.75 36.23 -26.19
N GLN A 116 -11.28 37.43 -25.84
CA GLN A 116 -10.74 37.76 -24.52
C GLN A 116 -9.60 36.84 -24.03
N ALA A 117 -8.83 36.25 -24.94
CA ALA A 117 -7.62 35.51 -24.56
C ALA A 117 -6.52 36.49 -24.11
N VAL A 118 -5.81 36.21 -23.02
CA VAL A 118 -4.78 37.09 -22.45
C VAL A 118 -3.46 36.33 -22.33
N SER A 119 -2.41 36.82 -22.99
CA SER A 119 -1.07 36.25 -23.03
C SER A 119 -0.05 37.33 -22.64
N SER A 120 0.19 37.49 -21.34
CA SER A 120 0.97 38.59 -20.78
C SER A 120 2.36 38.20 -20.26
N GLY A 121 2.66 36.90 -20.18
CA GLY A 121 4.01 36.44 -19.89
C GLY A 121 4.89 36.46 -21.14
N ASN A 122 6.21 36.47 -20.97
CA ASN A 122 7.13 36.29 -22.10
C ASN A 122 7.09 34.83 -22.60
N TYR A 123 7.07 34.65 -23.92
CA TYR A 123 7.06 33.38 -24.63
C TYR A 123 5.88 32.48 -24.25
N THR A 124 4.69 33.07 -24.10
CA THR A 124 3.47 32.35 -23.69
C THR A 124 2.49 32.07 -24.82
N LEU A 125 1.56 31.15 -24.57
CA LEU A 125 0.44 30.86 -25.45
C LEU A 125 -0.86 30.79 -24.63
N ALA A 126 -1.82 31.67 -24.91
CA ALA A 126 -3.20 31.59 -24.44
C ALA A 126 -4.12 31.32 -25.63
N ALA A 127 -4.68 30.12 -25.74
CA ALA A 127 -5.54 29.73 -26.85
C ALA A 127 -6.92 29.24 -26.36
N GLY A 128 -7.96 30.03 -26.58
CA GLY A 128 -9.34 29.74 -26.19
C GLY A 128 -10.08 30.96 -25.63
N TYR A 129 -11.42 30.88 -25.60
CA TYR A 129 -12.29 31.90 -25.00
C TYR A 129 -11.89 32.16 -23.54
N GLN A 130 -11.51 33.40 -23.21
CA GLN A 130 -11.07 33.80 -21.86
C GLN A 130 -9.94 32.93 -21.29
N SER A 131 -9.04 32.42 -22.14
CA SER A 131 -7.82 31.74 -21.68
C SER A 131 -6.78 32.75 -21.19
N ILE A 132 -6.02 32.41 -20.15
CA ILE A 132 -5.03 33.31 -19.53
C ILE A 132 -3.68 32.58 -19.41
N SER A 133 -2.63 33.14 -20.00
CA SER A 133 -1.25 32.68 -19.88
C SER A 133 -0.36 33.85 -19.46
N SER A 134 -0.06 33.96 -18.16
CA SER A 134 0.67 35.12 -17.60
C SER A 134 2.02 34.76 -16.96
N GLY A 135 2.30 33.49 -16.73
CA GLY A 135 3.62 33.05 -16.28
C GLY A 135 4.62 33.02 -17.44
N GLN A 136 5.87 33.39 -17.24
CA GLN A 136 6.90 33.24 -18.28
C GLN A 136 6.97 31.78 -18.77
N ASN A 137 7.05 31.57 -20.09
CA ASN A 137 7.06 30.27 -20.76
C ASN A 137 5.82 29.39 -20.45
N SER A 138 4.70 29.98 -20.02
CA SER A 138 3.46 29.26 -19.73
C SER A 138 2.64 28.97 -20.99
N THR A 139 1.73 28.01 -20.90
CA THR A 139 0.79 27.67 -21.98
C THR A 139 -0.58 27.34 -21.40
N ALA A 140 -1.61 28.05 -21.84
CA ALA A 140 -3.01 27.84 -21.52
C ALA A 140 -3.81 27.54 -22.80
N VAL A 141 -4.38 26.33 -22.92
CA VAL A 141 -5.16 25.91 -24.08
C VAL A 141 -6.52 25.37 -23.63
N GLY A 142 -7.58 26.04 -24.07
CA GLY A 142 -8.96 25.70 -23.76
C GLY A 142 -9.72 26.90 -23.17
N PRO A 143 -11.06 26.92 -23.30
CA PRO A 143 -11.87 28.00 -22.75
C PRO A 143 -11.73 28.08 -21.22
N PHE A 144 -11.48 29.28 -20.69
CA PHE A 144 -11.23 29.56 -19.27
C PHE A 144 -9.99 28.88 -18.67
N SER A 145 -9.08 28.34 -19.50
CA SER A 145 -7.82 27.77 -19.00
C SER A 145 -6.91 28.88 -18.44
N GLN A 146 -6.15 28.58 -17.39
CA GLN A 146 -5.30 29.54 -16.68
C GLN A 146 -3.93 28.93 -16.39
N ALA A 147 -2.88 29.46 -17.00
CA ALA A 147 -1.49 29.12 -16.74
C ALA A 147 -0.74 30.37 -16.24
N THR A 148 -0.71 30.59 -14.92
CA THR A 148 -0.16 31.82 -14.32
C THR A 148 1.20 31.62 -13.67
N GLY A 149 1.63 30.38 -13.49
CA GLY A 149 2.96 30.06 -12.97
C GLY A 149 4.05 30.04 -14.06
N MET A 150 5.29 30.30 -13.68
CA MET A 150 6.44 30.16 -14.59
C MET A 150 6.56 28.71 -15.09
N GLY A 151 6.58 28.52 -16.42
CA GLY A 151 6.59 27.21 -17.05
C GLY A 151 5.32 26.38 -16.84
N ALA A 152 4.23 27.00 -16.38
CA ALA A 152 2.97 26.31 -16.12
C ALA A 152 2.26 25.91 -17.42
N SER A 153 1.59 24.77 -17.40
CA SER A 153 0.86 24.22 -18.54
C SER A 153 -0.58 23.87 -18.15
N ALA A 154 -1.56 24.53 -18.73
CA ALA A 154 -2.99 24.28 -18.50
C ALA A 154 -3.68 23.89 -19.81
N PHE A 155 -4.14 22.65 -19.93
CA PHE A 155 -4.83 22.15 -21.12
C PHE A 155 -6.21 21.61 -20.74
N GLY A 156 -7.28 22.26 -21.19
CA GLY A 156 -8.67 21.85 -20.95
C GLY A 156 -9.58 23.01 -20.57
N ASN A 157 -10.89 22.79 -20.66
CA ASN A 157 -11.89 23.79 -20.23
C ASN A 157 -11.77 24.03 -18.71
N GLY A 158 -11.41 25.25 -18.33
CA GLY A 158 -11.22 25.63 -16.93
C GLY A 158 -10.04 24.92 -16.24
N ALA A 159 -9.04 24.42 -16.98
CA ALA A 159 -7.82 23.88 -16.37
C ALA A 159 -7.01 25.01 -15.71
N VAL A 160 -6.47 24.78 -14.52
CA VAL A 160 -5.80 25.81 -13.69
C VAL A 160 -4.42 25.32 -13.24
N ALA A 161 -3.37 25.99 -13.71
CA ALA A 161 -1.96 25.74 -13.38
C ALA A 161 -1.32 27.05 -12.87
N THR A 162 -1.25 27.25 -11.55
CA THR A 162 -0.97 28.59 -10.98
C THR A 162 0.41 28.79 -10.38
N GLN A 163 1.22 27.75 -10.26
CA GLN A 163 2.54 27.81 -9.63
C GLN A 163 3.66 27.38 -10.57
N GLN A 164 4.91 27.62 -10.17
CA GLN A 164 6.07 27.26 -10.98
C GLN A 164 6.07 25.76 -11.33
N GLY A 165 6.26 25.47 -12.62
CA GLY A 165 6.39 24.11 -13.14
C GLY A 165 5.15 23.24 -12.97
N THR A 166 3.95 23.83 -12.81
CA THR A 166 2.72 23.05 -12.70
C THR A 166 2.17 22.61 -14.04
N VAL A 167 1.50 21.45 -14.04
CA VAL A 167 0.84 20.90 -15.22
C VAL A 167 -0.59 20.51 -14.84
N ALA A 168 -1.58 21.05 -15.53
CA ALA A 168 -3.01 20.72 -15.37
C ALA A 168 -3.58 20.29 -16.72
N LEU A 169 -3.90 19.01 -16.88
CA LEU A 169 -4.42 18.41 -18.11
C LEU A 169 -5.81 17.83 -17.85
N GLY A 170 -6.85 18.46 -18.37
CA GLY A 170 -8.23 17.98 -18.27
C GLY A 170 -9.23 19.10 -17.95
N VAL A 171 -10.51 18.80 -18.14
CA VAL A 171 -11.60 19.72 -17.78
C VAL A 171 -11.58 19.94 -16.27
N LEU A 172 -11.43 21.20 -15.84
CA LEU A 172 -11.34 21.60 -14.44
C LEU A 172 -10.21 20.91 -13.65
N ALA A 173 -9.13 20.47 -14.33
CA ALA A 173 -7.93 19.99 -13.65
C ALA A 173 -7.23 21.15 -12.94
N THR A 174 -6.78 20.95 -11.71
CA THR A 174 -6.17 22.00 -10.88
C THR A 174 -4.80 21.56 -10.38
N ALA A 175 -3.76 22.30 -10.71
CA ALA A 175 -2.40 22.15 -10.19
C ALA A 175 -1.91 23.50 -9.62
N ASN A 176 -2.02 23.68 -8.31
CA ASN A 176 -1.85 24.96 -7.62
C ASN A 176 -0.74 24.97 -6.56
N ALA A 177 0.14 23.98 -6.58
CA ALA A 177 1.35 23.91 -5.76
C ALA A 177 2.58 23.69 -6.63
N ILE A 178 3.75 24.21 -6.23
CA ILE A 178 5.00 24.17 -7.02
C ILE A 178 5.31 22.73 -7.46
N GLY A 179 5.55 22.54 -8.76
CA GLY A 179 5.84 21.23 -9.36
C GLY A 179 4.66 20.25 -9.37
N GLY A 180 3.44 20.72 -9.09
CA GLY A 180 2.24 19.90 -9.07
C GLY A 180 1.79 19.46 -10.47
N VAL A 181 1.38 18.20 -10.62
CA VAL A 181 0.89 17.64 -11.88
C VAL A 181 -0.50 17.06 -11.68
N SER A 182 -1.53 17.62 -12.31
CA SER A 182 -2.88 17.08 -12.34
C SER A 182 -3.28 16.65 -13.75
N VAL A 183 -3.72 15.40 -13.90
CA VAL A 183 -4.10 14.79 -15.18
C VAL A 183 -5.43 14.07 -15.02
N GLY A 184 -6.46 14.54 -15.70
CA GLY A 184 -7.82 14.01 -15.63
C GLY A 184 -8.83 15.09 -15.27
N ALA A 185 -10.09 14.87 -15.65
CA ALA A 185 -11.15 15.82 -15.33
C ALA A 185 -11.34 15.92 -13.80
N LEU A 186 -11.38 17.14 -13.26
CA LEU A 186 -11.47 17.43 -11.82
C LEU A 186 -10.30 16.84 -10.98
N ALA A 187 -9.15 16.52 -11.59
CA ALA A 187 -7.98 16.10 -10.84
C ALA A 187 -7.35 17.30 -10.10
N THR A 188 -6.90 17.10 -8.87
CA THR A 188 -6.36 18.16 -8.01
C THR A 188 -4.99 17.77 -7.46
N ALA A 189 -3.95 18.52 -7.83
CA ALA A 189 -2.61 18.45 -7.29
C ALA A 189 -2.28 19.75 -6.52
N SER A 190 -2.43 19.71 -5.20
CA SER A 190 -2.28 20.87 -4.30
C SER A 190 -1.17 20.73 -3.25
N GLY A 191 -0.45 19.60 -3.26
CA GLY A 191 0.77 19.44 -2.49
C GLY A 191 1.99 19.85 -3.30
N ILE A 192 3.04 20.38 -2.65
CA ILE A 192 4.30 20.68 -3.32
C ILE A 192 4.86 19.39 -3.92
N GLY A 193 5.15 19.39 -5.22
CA GLY A 193 5.63 18.22 -5.97
C GLY A 193 4.62 17.08 -6.04
N SER A 194 3.33 17.34 -5.83
CA SER A 194 2.31 16.29 -5.84
C SER A 194 1.82 15.96 -7.24
N ILE A 195 1.38 14.72 -7.44
CA ILE A 195 0.93 14.21 -8.74
C ILE A 195 -0.45 13.57 -8.58
N ALA A 196 -1.47 14.06 -9.27
CA ALA A 196 -2.83 13.50 -9.29
C ALA A 196 -3.20 13.06 -10.71
N ILE A 197 -3.36 11.76 -10.95
CA ILE A 197 -3.68 11.18 -12.26
C ILE A 197 -4.98 10.37 -12.15
N GLY A 198 -6.04 10.84 -12.79
CA GLY A 198 -7.36 10.19 -12.83
C GLY A 198 -8.50 11.19 -12.63
N ASN A 199 -9.71 10.82 -13.07
CA ASN A 199 -10.90 11.64 -12.82
C ASN A 199 -11.11 11.80 -11.30
N ARG A 200 -11.16 13.04 -10.81
CA ARG A 200 -11.29 13.35 -9.36
C ARG A 200 -10.16 12.81 -8.48
N ALA A 201 -8.98 12.51 -9.04
CA ALA A 201 -7.80 12.18 -8.24
C ALA A 201 -7.36 13.40 -7.40
N SER A 202 -6.91 13.19 -6.16
CA SER A 202 -6.61 14.24 -5.19
C SER A 202 -5.28 13.98 -4.47
N ALA A 203 -4.26 14.73 -4.88
CA ALA A 203 -2.92 14.73 -4.28
C ALA A 203 -2.68 16.07 -3.57
N THR A 204 -3.14 16.20 -2.32
CA THR A 204 -3.12 17.45 -1.54
C THR A 204 -1.98 17.54 -0.53
N HIS A 205 -1.08 16.56 -0.49
CA HIS A 205 0.02 16.48 0.48
C HIS A 205 1.37 16.60 -0.24
N ALA A 206 2.38 17.14 0.43
CA ALA A 206 3.71 17.33 -0.16
C ALA A 206 4.32 16.00 -0.61
N GLY A 207 4.85 15.94 -1.83
CA GLY A 207 5.45 14.75 -2.43
C GLY A 207 4.49 13.57 -2.61
N SER A 208 3.18 13.78 -2.52
CA SER A 208 2.19 12.70 -2.64
C SER A 208 1.76 12.46 -4.09
N VAL A 209 1.40 11.22 -4.39
CA VAL A 209 1.01 10.77 -5.74
C VAL A 209 -0.32 10.03 -5.63
N ALA A 210 -1.38 10.52 -6.27
CA ALA A 210 -2.69 9.85 -6.35
C ALA A 210 -2.93 9.37 -7.79
N ILE A 211 -3.02 8.06 -8.01
CA ILE A 211 -3.23 7.46 -9.34
C ILE A 211 -4.50 6.61 -9.31
N GLY A 212 -5.53 7.02 -10.05
CA GLY A 212 -6.81 6.32 -10.18
C GLY A 212 -8.02 7.26 -10.09
N VAL A 213 -9.19 6.77 -10.54
CA VAL A 213 -10.45 7.51 -10.43
C VAL A 213 -10.83 7.67 -8.96
N GLY A 214 -10.91 8.91 -8.48
CA GLY A 214 -11.18 9.22 -7.08
C GLY A 214 -10.07 8.83 -6.10
N ALA A 215 -8.85 8.56 -6.58
CA ALA A 215 -7.71 8.27 -5.72
C ALA A 215 -7.41 9.49 -4.84
N ALA A 216 -7.19 9.29 -3.53
CA ALA A 216 -6.89 10.37 -2.61
C ALA A 216 -5.69 10.00 -1.74
N THR A 217 -4.79 10.97 -1.55
CA THR A 217 -3.69 10.87 -0.58
C THR A 217 -4.12 11.44 0.76
N THR A 218 -3.61 10.87 1.84
CA THR A 218 -3.91 11.21 3.25
C THR A 218 -2.66 11.59 4.05
N ALA A 219 -1.47 11.52 3.44
CA ALA A 219 -0.20 11.85 4.07
C ALA A 219 0.82 12.36 3.04
N ALA A 220 1.85 13.06 3.52
CA ALA A 220 3.00 13.44 2.71
C ALA A 220 3.81 12.21 2.26
N SER A 221 4.51 12.34 1.12
CA SER A 221 5.32 11.27 0.52
C SER A 221 4.58 9.96 0.26
N GLN A 222 3.25 10.03 0.12
CA GLN A 222 2.41 8.86 -0.09
C GLN A 222 2.03 8.68 -1.56
N VAL A 223 2.21 7.48 -2.10
CA VAL A 223 1.61 7.02 -3.35
C VAL A 223 0.33 6.25 -3.04
N SER A 224 -0.80 6.74 -3.51
CA SER A 224 -2.12 6.12 -3.42
C SER A 224 -2.52 5.62 -4.81
N LEU A 225 -2.59 4.29 -4.98
CA LEU A 225 -3.04 3.66 -6.21
C LEU A 225 -4.46 3.11 -6.05
N GLY A 226 -5.40 3.59 -6.88
CA GLY A 226 -6.81 3.20 -6.85
C GLY A 226 -7.73 4.22 -6.16
N GLY A 227 -9.04 4.08 -6.38
CA GLY A 227 -10.09 4.97 -5.85
C GLY A 227 -10.54 4.63 -4.42
N ALA A 228 -11.73 5.09 -4.04
CA ALA A 228 -12.36 4.76 -2.75
C ALA A 228 -12.60 3.24 -2.64
N GLY A 229 -11.72 2.55 -1.90
CA GLY A 229 -11.73 1.09 -1.76
C GLY A 229 -10.35 0.55 -1.38
N SER A 230 -9.95 -0.57 -2.00
CA SER A 230 -8.64 -1.21 -1.83
C SER A 230 -7.55 -0.37 -2.50
N SER A 231 -7.14 0.69 -1.81
CA SER A 231 -6.01 1.53 -2.24
C SER A 231 -4.72 0.91 -1.72
N VAL A 232 -3.76 0.62 -2.61
CA VAL A 232 -2.39 0.37 -2.18
C VAL A 232 -1.80 1.73 -1.84
N ARG A 233 -1.53 1.95 -0.56
CA ARG A 233 -0.95 3.17 -0.02
C ARG A 233 0.51 2.90 0.31
N VAL A 234 1.43 3.55 -0.39
CA VAL A 234 2.88 3.45 -0.16
C VAL A 234 3.35 4.79 0.37
N GLY A 235 3.57 4.91 1.69
CA GLY A 235 4.09 6.13 2.33
C GLY A 235 5.59 6.09 2.60
N ASP A 236 6.09 7.12 3.28
CA ASP A 236 7.40 7.05 3.94
C ASP A 236 7.40 5.88 4.94
N ILE A 237 8.44 5.03 4.90
CA ILE A 237 8.45 3.77 5.65
C ILE A 237 8.44 4.04 7.16
N ALA A 238 9.29 4.94 7.64
CA ALA A 238 9.42 5.20 9.07
C ALA A 238 8.16 5.86 9.64
N ALA A 239 7.64 6.87 8.96
CA ALA A 239 6.40 7.54 9.35
C ALA A 239 5.20 6.59 9.25
N SER A 240 5.14 5.74 8.22
CA SER A 240 4.05 4.77 8.05
C SER A 240 4.09 3.69 9.13
N THR A 241 5.27 3.14 9.46
CA THR A 241 5.43 2.18 10.56
C THR A 241 5.02 2.78 11.89
N ALA A 242 5.40 4.03 12.18
CA ALA A 242 5.03 4.71 13.42
C ALA A 242 3.51 4.99 13.53
N ALA A 243 2.82 5.17 12.40
CA ALA A 243 1.39 5.48 12.35
C ALA A 243 0.47 4.23 12.26
N GLN A 244 1.03 3.03 12.16
CA GLN A 244 0.24 1.79 12.08
C GLN A 244 -0.56 1.57 13.37
N THR A 245 -1.85 1.31 13.22
CA THR A 245 -2.78 0.98 14.32
C THR A 245 -3.66 -0.20 13.93
N GLY A 246 -4.16 -0.96 14.91
CA GLY A 246 -4.97 -2.17 14.67
C GLY A 246 -4.13 -3.40 14.28
N THR A 247 -4.76 -4.35 13.60
CA THR A 247 -4.10 -5.60 13.18
C THR A 247 -3.14 -5.33 12.01
N ILE A 248 -1.85 -5.54 12.24
CA ILE A 248 -0.83 -5.51 11.18
C ILE A 248 -0.93 -6.83 10.39
N GLY A 249 -0.94 -6.74 9.06
CA GLY A 249 -0.97 -7.90 8.16
C GLY A 249 0.31 -8.04 7.34
N VAL A 250 0.53 -9.21 6.75
CA VAL A 250 1.63 -9.44 5.80
C VAL A 250 1.12 -9.19 4.38
N ALA A 251 1.80 -8.34 3.62
CA ALA A 251 1.52 -8.20 2.19
C ALA A 251 2.00 -9.46 1.45
N THR A 252 1.12 -10.06 0.65
CA THR A 252 1.44 -11.24 -0.17
C THR A 252 1.31 -10.89 -1.64
N VAL A 253 1.93 -11.69 -2.49
CA VAL A 253 1.81 -11.59 -3.95
C VAL A 253 1.41 -12.95 -4.49
N ASP A 254 0.41 -13.02 -5.36
CA ASP A 254 0.03 -14.26 -6.05
C ASP A 254 0.95 -14.55 -7.25
N GLU A 255 0.74 -15.68 -7.94
CA GLU A 255 1.54 -16.07 -9.10
C GLU A 255 1.47 -15.05 -10.27
N ASN A 256 0.39 -14.26 -10.33
CA ASN A 256 0.19 -13.23 -11.36
C ASN A 256 0.75 -11.86 -10.96
N GLY A 257 1.38 -11.73 -9.79
CA GLY A 257 1.90 -10.45 -9.30
C GLY A 257 0.86 -9.58 -8.57
N THR A 258 -0.32 -10.11 -8.24
CA THR A 258 -1.38 -9.37 -7.55
C THR A 258 -1.07 -9.25 -6.06
N LEU A 259 -1.05 -8.01 -5.54
CA LEU A 259 -0.90 -7.76 -4.10
C LEU A 259 -2.17 -8.17 -3.33
N GLY A 260 -1.97 -8.93 -2.26
CA GLY A 260 -2.99 -9.31 -1.29
C GLY A 260 -2.51 -9.09 0.14
N GLN A 261 -3.38 -9.41 1.10
CA GLN A 261 -3.06 -9.34 2.52
C GLN A 261 -3.32 -10.69 3.19
N ASN A 262 -2.37 -11.15 4.01
CA ASN A 262 -2.53 -12.30 4.87
C ASN A 262 -2.59 -11.85 6.34
N LEU A 263 -3.78 -11.97 6.92
CA LEU A 263 -4.06 -11.61 8.31
C LEU A 263 -3.93 -12.81 9.28
N THR A 264 -3.73 -14.02 8.76
CA THR A 264 -3.66 -15.25 9.57
C THR A 264 -2.23 -15.68 9.86
N LEU A 265 -1.25 -15.22 9.08
CA LEU A 265 0.16 -15.60 9.24
C LEU A 265 0.74 -15.20 10.60
N LEU A 266 0.55 -13.94 11.03
CA LEU A 266 1.07 -13.46 12.31
C LEU A 266 0.42 -14.18 13.53
N PRO A 267 -0.91 -14.34 13.59
CA PRO A 267 -1.55 -15.20 14.59
C PRO A 267 -1.06 -16.66 14.57
N ALA A 268 -0.79 -17.23 13.38
CA ALA A 268 -0.27 -18.59 13.28
C ALA A 268 1.15 -18.72 13.84
N VAL A 269 2.01 -17.73 13.59
CA VAL A 269 3.38 -17.69 14.14
C VAL A 269 3.37 -17.54 15.66
N SER A 270 2.49 -16.70 16.23
CA SER A 270 2.38 -16.56 17.68
C SER A 270 1.83 -17.83 18.35
N ALA A 271 0.87 -18.51 17.71
CA ALA A 271 0.38 -19.81 18.17
C ALA A 271 1.47 -20.90 18.12
N LEU A 272 2.32 -20.88 17.09
CA LEU A 272 3.47 -21.78 16.99
C LEU A 272 4.49 -21.50 18.11
N GLN A 273 4.79 -20.23 18.40
CA GLN A 273 5.67 -19.84 19.50
C GLN A 273 5.13 -20.29 20.87
N ALA A 274 3.82 -20.20 21.10
CA ALA A 274 3.18 -20.74 22.30
C ALA A 274 3.26 -22.28 22.39
N SER A 275 3.15 -22.96 21.24
CA SER A 275 3.31 -24.41 21.15
C SER A 275 4.75 -24.83 21.50
N PHE A 276 5.75 -24.07 21.05
CA PHE A 276 7.15 -24.29 21.43
C PHE A 276 7.40 -24.07 22.92
N ALA A 277 6.85 -23.01 23.52
CA ALA A 277 6.95 -22.78 24.97
C ALA A 277 6.30 -23.94 25.78
N THR A 278 5.17 -24.46 25.29
CA THR A 278 4.52 -25.63 25.90
C THR A 278 5.39 -26.89 25.77
N GLN A 279 6.03 -27.08 24.62
CA GLN A 279 6.92 -28.22 24.38
C GLN A 279 8.17 -28.15 25.26
N ASP A 280 8.73 -26.96 25.47
CA ASP A 280 9.85 -26.73 26.39
C ASP A 280 9.48 -27.06 27.85
N GLY A 281 8.28 -26.64 28.28
CA GLY A 281 7.73 -27.02 29.59
C GLY A 281 7.54 -28.53 29.74
N ARG A 282 7.08 -29.22 28.70
CA ARG A 282 6.95 -30.70 28.71
C ARG A 282 8.30 -31.40 28.72
N MET A 283 9.32 -30.86 28.06
CA MET A 283 10.69 -31.40 28.12
C MET A 283 11.27 -31.27 29.53
N SER A 284 11.11 -30.10 30.17
CA SER A 284 11.50 -29.90 31.57
C SER A 284 10.80 -30.89 32.53
N GLN A 285 9.51 -31.15 32.32
CA GLN A 285 8.76 -32.14 33.10
C GLN A 285 9.26 -33.58 32.88
N LEU A 286 9.63 -33.92 31.65
CA LEU A 286 10.17 -35.24 31.32
C LEU A 286 11.56 -35.44 31.97
N GLU A 287 12.41 -34.42 31.96
CA GLU A 287 13.70 -34.45 32.65
C GLU A 287 13.54 -34.64 34.16
N ALA A 288 12.60 -33.91 34.79
CA ALA A 288 12.27 -34.08 36.19
C ALA A 288 11.73 -35.49 36.51
N ALA A 289 10.90 -36.05 35.63
CA ALA A 289 10.40 -37.42 35.76
C ALA A 289 11.51 -38.47 35.57
N SER A 290 12.49 -38.22 34.69
CA SER A 290 13.65 -39.11 34.52
C SER A 290 14.52 -39.12 35.78
N LEU A 291 14.72 -37.97 36.41
CA LEU A 291 15.46 -37.86 37.67
C LEU A 291 14.74 -38.56 38.83
N SER A 292 13.41 -38.43 38.93
CA SER A 292 12.62 -39.12 39.96
C SER A 292 12.56 -40.63 39.75
N LEU A 293 12.56 -41.09 38.50
CA LEU A 293 12.66 -42.51 38.18
C LEU A 293 14.04 -43.06 38.57
N ALA A 294 15.12 -42.34 38.26
CA ALA A 294 16.47 -42.74 38.66
C ALA A 294 16.59 -42.89 40.18
N SER A 295 16.07 -41.93 40.96
CA SER A 295 16.10 -42.04 42.43
C SER A 295 15.25 -43.20 42.96
N SER A 296 14.10 -43.48 42.33
CA SER A 296 13.27 -44.64 42.68
C SER A 296 13.98 -45.97 42.42
N VAL A 297 14.75 -46.06 41.34
CA VAL A 297 15.57 -47.25 41.02
C VAL A 297 16.66 -47.46 42.06
N ASP A 298 17.35 -46.39 42.50
CA ASP A 298 18.37 -46.47 43.55
C ASP A 298 17.79 -46.91 44.91
N GLN A 299 16.59 -46.40 45.25
CA GLN A 299 15.86 -46.83 46.44
C GLN A 299 15.51 -48.31 46.38
N LEU A 300 15.01 -48.78 45.23
CA LEU A 300 14.67 -50.19 45.04
C LEU A 300 15.91 -51.09 45.10
N ALA A 301 17.03 -50.68 44.51
CA ALA A 301 18.29 -51.41 44.58
C ALA A 301 18.79 -51.54 46.03
N THR A 302 18.67 -50.45 46.80
CA THR A 302 19.01 -50.43 48.23
C THR A 302 18.11 -51.37 49.03
N GLN A 303 16.79 -51.30 48.81
CA GLN A 303 15.81 -52.17 49.47
C GLN A 303 16.10 -53.66 49.17
N GLN A 304 16.35 -54.01 47.91
CA GLN A 304 16.71 -55.38 47.54
C GLN A 304 17.98 -55.88 48.23
N SER A 305 18.97 -55.00 48.45
CA SER A 305 20.19 -55.37 49.17
C SER A 305 19.92 -55.67 50.65
N ILE A 306 19.03 -54.90 51.28
CA ILE A 306 18.60 -55.09 52.66
C ILE A 306 17.81 -56.39 52.79
N ASP A 307 16.81 -56.61 51.94
CA ASP A 307 16.00 -57.84 51.97
C ASP A 307 16.87 -59.10 51.75
N ARG A 308 17.84 -59.02 50.83
CA ARG A 308 18.81 -60.11 50.63
C ARG A 308 19.71 -60.35 51.84
N ARG A 309 20.05 -59.30 52.59
CA ARG A 309 20.82 -59.42 53.84
C ARG A 309 19.94 -60.03 54.94
N ASP A 310 18.74 -59.51 55.13
CA ASP A 310 17.79 -59.97 56.15
C ASP A 310 17.41 -61.44 55.95
N THR A 311 17.17 -61.86 54.71
CA THR A 311 16.91 -63.28 54.39
C THR A 311 18.12 -64.18 54.70
N ARG A 312 19.35 -63.77 54.36
CA ARG A 312 20.57 -64.53 54.69
C ARG A 312 20.81 -64.62 56.19
N GLN A 313 20.59 -63.51 56.90
CA GLN A 313 20.65 -63.44 58.36
C GLN A 313 19.61 -64.37 59.01
N GLY A 314 18.36 -64.33 58.54
CA GLY A 314 17.31 -65.25 59.01
C GLY A 314 17.66 -66.72 58.82
N ILE A 315 18.28 -67.09 57.68
CA ILE A 315 18.78 -68.46 57.45
C ILE A 315 19.92 -68.79 58.42
N ALA A 316 20.88 -67.89 58.62
CA ALA A 316 21.97 -68.11 59.58
C ALA A 316 21.43 -68.32 61.01
N ALA A 317 20.46 -67.51 61.45
CA ALA A 317 19.74 -67.68 62.73
C ALA A 317 19.10 -69.07 62.83
N ALA A 318 18.35 -69.49 61.80
CA ALA A 318 17.70 -70.79 61.77
C ALA A 318 18.71 -71.95 61.88
N VAL A 319 19.88 -71.85 61.21
CA VAL A 319 20.95 -72.87 61.29
C VAL A 319 21.64 -72.85 62.66
N ALA A 320 21.81 -71.69 63.29
CA ALA A 320 22.37 -71.58 64.63
C ALA A 320 21.45 -72.14 65.73
N MET A 321 20.15 -72.30 65.46
CA MET A 321 19.23 -73.01 66.36
C MET A 321 19.39 -74.53 66.29
N GLY A 322 20.54 -75.02 66.75
CA GLY A 322 20.73 -76.44 67.05
C GLY A 322 19.86 -76.86 68.25
N GLN A 323 19.41 -78.12 68.25
CA GLN A 323 18.64 -78.69 69.36
C GLN A 323 19.59 -79.22 70.44
N ALA A 324 19.38 -78.84 71.70
CA ALA A 324 20.14 -79.39 72.81
C ALA A 324 19.90 -80.90 72.92
N PRO A 325 20.95 -81.70 73.17
CA PRO A 325 20.85 -83.16 73.23
C PRO A 325 19.96 -83.61 74.39
N LEU A 326 19.32 -84.78 74.28
CA LEU A 326 18.47 -85.28 75.37
C LEU A 326 19.30 -85.47 76.66
N PRO A 327 18.86 -84.95 77.82
CA PRO A 327 19.56 -85.15 79.09
C PRO A 327 19.68 -86.62 79.49
N SER A 328 20.84 -86.99 80.02
CA SER A 328 21.20 -88.38 80.35
C SER A 328 20.38 -89.02 81.48
N ALA A 329 19.64 -88.22 82.26
CA ALA A 329 18.80 -88.69 83.36
C ALA A 329 17.57 -87.78 83.54
N PRO A 330 16.45 -88.30 84.08
CA PRO A 330 15.29 -87.48 84.46
C PRO A 330 15.67 -86.33 85.40
N GLY A 331 15.03 -85.17 85.23
CA GLY A 331 15.27 -83.96 86.03
C GLY A 331 16.50 -83.14 85.65
N ARG A 332 17.30 -83.56 84.66
CA ARG A 332 18.48 -82.80 84.18
C ARG A 332 18.15 -81.88 83.00
N THR A 333 18.92 -80.80 82.90
CA THR A 333 18.90 -79.85 81.78
C THR A 333 20.21 -79.95 81.00
N SER A 334 20.12 -80.13 79.69
CA SER A 334 21.25 -79.94 78.77
C SER A 334 21.16 -78.57 78.12
N TYR A 335 22.31 -78.05 77.70
CA TYR A 335 22.38 -76.82 76.92
C TYR A 335 23.35 -77.02 75.74
N VAL A 336 23.12 -76.27 74.67
CA VAL A 336 24.08 -76.14 73.58
C VAL A 336 24.11 -74.70 73.11
N VAL A 337 25.30 -74.24 72.74
CA VAL A 337 25.51 -72.94 72.09
C VAL A 337 26.15 -73.23 70.75
N ASN A 338 25.54 -72.73 69.67
CA ASN A 338 26.01 -72.92 68.31
C ASN A 338 26.30 -71.57 67.67
N GLY A 339 27.36 -71.52 66.87
CA GLY A 339 27.58 -70.45 65.90
C GLY A 339 27.29 -70.99 64.50
N ALA A 340 26.62 -70.21 63.67
CA ALA A 340 26.42 -70.52 62.26
C ALA A 340 26.91 -69.37 61.39
N THR A 341 27.38 -69.72 60.20
CA THR A 341 27.63 -68.76 59.13
C THR A 341 26.93 -69.20 57.86
N PHE A 342 26.28 -68.25 57.18
CA PHE A 342 25.64 -68.51 55.89
C PHE A 342 25.96 -67.36 54.94
N ARG A 343 26.71 -67.67 53.87
CA ARG A 343 27.08 -66.72 52.80
C ARG A 343 27.60 -65.36 53.32
N GLY A 344 28.46 -65.40 54.35
CA GLY A 344 29.10 -64.22 54.94
C GLY A 344 28.34 -63.59 56.11
N GLU A 345 27.06 -63.93 56.32
CA GLU A 345 26.33 -63.55 57.53
C GLU A 345 26.62 -64.54 58.67
N GLN A 346 26.53 -64.06 59.92
CA GLN A 346 26.83 -64.85 61.10
C GLN A 346 25.65 -64.80 62.08
N ALA A 347 25.46 -65.89 62.80
CA ALA A 347 24.42 -66.01 63.81
C ALA A 347 24.91 -66.84 64.98
N VAL A 348 24.34 -66.56 66.15
CA VAL A 348 24.55 -67.34 67.36
C VAL A 348 23.21 -67.83 67.88
N GLY A 349 23.18 -69.07 68.33
CA GLY A 349 21.98 -69.69 68.88
C GLY A 349 22.30 -70.46 70.14
N ALA A 350 21.37 -70.45 71.07
CA ALA A 350 21.46 -71.22 72.30
C ALA A 350 20.16 -71.99 72.47
N SER A 351 20.25 -73.25 72.87
CA SER A 351 19.09 -74.03 73.24
C SER A 351 19.33 -74.82 74.50
N ILE A 352 18.25 -75.09 75.19
CA ILE A 352 18.20 -75.91 76.39
C ILE A 352 17.18 -77.02 76.20
N MET A 353 17.41 -78.17 76.81
CA MET A 353 16.44 -79.26 76.87
C MET A 353 16.36 -79.78 78.29
N HIS A 354 15.14 -79.86 78.84
CA HIS A 354 14.89 -80.38 80.17
C HIS A 354 14.06 -81.65 80.09
N ARG A 355 14.56 -82.74 80.67
CA ARG A 355 13.87 -84.04 80.71
C ARG A 355 12.99 -84.09 81.96
N LEU A 356 11.69 -84.26 81.78
CA LEU A 356 10.73 -84.30 82.87
C LEU A 356 10.76 -85.67 83.56
N ASP A 357 10.45 -85.66 84.86
CA ASP A 357 10.45 -86.86 85.71
C ASP A 357 9.06 -87.51 85.71
N THR A 358 8.72 -88.18 84.61
CA THR A 358 7.41 -88.81 84.38
C THR A 358 7.57 -90.27 83.96
N ALA A 359 6.51 -91.07 84.13
CA ALA A 359 6.51 -92.51 83.83
C ALA A 359 6.85 -92.82 82.35
N GLU A 360 6.57 -91.89 81.44
CA GLU A 360 7.09 -91.88 80.07
C GLU A 360 8.11 -90.75 79.91
N PRO A 361 9.30 -91.01 79.32
CA PRO A 361 10.34 -90.00 79.21
C PRO A 361 10.08 -89.04 78.04
N PHE A 362 9.60 -87.82 78.37
CA PHE A 362 9.57 -86.70 77.42
C PHE A 362 10.35 -85.48 77.97
N ALA A 363 10.89 -84.69 77.04
CA ALA A 363 11.73 -83.54 77.31
C ALA A 363 11.21 -82.32 76.53
N ILE A 364 11.28 -81.16 77.16
CA ILE A 364 10.89 -79.88 76.56
C ILE A 364 12.15 -79.11 76.19
N GLY A 365 12.20 -78.60 74.96
CA GLY A 365 13.28 -77.81 74.42
C GLY A 365 12.87 -76.37 74.15
N LEU A 366 13.77 -75.45 74.49
CA LEU A 366 13.66 -74.04 74.12
C LEU A 366 14.94 -73.63 73.38
N GLY A 367 14.79 -72.94 72.26
CA GLY A 367 15.89 -72.43 71.45
C GLY A 367 15.67 -70.97 71.08
N VAL A 368 16.74 -70.19 71.13
CA VAL A 368 16.81 -68.81 70.65
C VAL A 368 17.98 -68.68 69.69
N SER A 369 17.85 -67.82 68.69
CA SER A 369 18.99 -67.38 67.89
C SER A 369 18.89 -65.90 67.53
N PHE A 370 20.06 -65.34 67.29
CA PHE A 370 20.28 -63.95 66.96
C PHE A 370 21.21 -63.87 65.75
N ALA A 371 20.75 -63.23 64.68
CA ALA A 371 21.54 -62.99 63.47
C ALA A 371 21.44 -61.53 63.03
N GLY A 372 21.81 -60.59 63.90
CA GLY A 372 21.81 -59.15 63.59
C GLY A 372 20.42 -58.53 63.37
N ASN A 373 20.33 -57.21 63.57
CA ASN A 373 19.10 -56.42 63.42
C ASN A 373 17.86 -57.06 64.11
N LYS A 374 16.80 -57.31 63.32
CA LYS A 374 15.52 -57.88 63.74
C LYS A 374 15.40 -59.38 63.42
N ASN A 375 16.48 -60.00 62.95
CA ASN A 375 16.48 -61.39 62.47
C ASN A 375 16.77 -62.35 63.63
N ASN A 376 15.90 -62.30 64.63
CA ASN A 376 15.92 -63.18 65.79
C ASN A 376 14.82 -64.22 65.63
N ALA A 377 15.08 -65.46 66.02
CA ALA A 377 14.08 -66.50 65.92
C ALA A 377 14.08 -67.40 67.17
N PHE A 378 12.89 -67.93 67.46
CA PHE A 378 12.58 -68.69 68.66
C PHE A 378 11.98 -70.04 68.27
N LYS A 379 12.38 -71.08 68.98
CA LYS A 379 11.91 -72.45 68.76
C LYS A 379 11.50 -73.09 70.09
N VAL A 380 10.38 -73.78 70.10
CA VAL A 380 9.97 -74.69 71.17
C VAL A 380 9.81 -76.08 70.56
N GLY A 381 10.25 -77.11 71.28
CA GLY A 381 10.09 -78.49 70.83
C GLY A 381 9.85 -79.44 71.98
N VAL A 382 9.31 -80.61 71.67
CA VAL A 382 9.20 -81.75 72.58
C VAL A 382 9.98 -82.90 71.98
N ALA A 383 10.77 -83.61 72.78
CA ALA A 383 11.53 -84.78 72.38
C ALA A 383 11.21 -85.93 73.33
N GLY A 384 11.12 -87.16 72.83
CA GLY A 384 10.84 -88.34 73.64
C GLY A 384 11.44 -89.60 73.00
N GLU A 385 11.53 -90.67 73.79
CA GLU A 385 11.95 -92.00 73.37
C GLU A 385 10.89 -93.01 73.83
N PHE A 386 10.68 -94.09 73.07
CA PHE A 386 9.70 -95.14 73.36
C PHE A 386 10.37 -96.47 73.69
#